data_AF-A0A1V5L931-F1
#
_entry.id   AF-A0A1V5L931-F1
#
_cell.length_a   1.000
_cell.length_b   1.000
_cell.length_c   1.000
_cell.angle_alpha   90.00
_cell.angle_beta   90.00
_cell.angle_gamma   90.00
#
_symmetry.space_group_name_H-M   'P 1'
#
loop_
_entity.id
_entity.type
_entity.pdbx_description
1 polymer ?
#
loop_
_entity_poly.entity_id
_entity_poly.type
_entity_poly.pdbx_seq_one_letter_code
_entity_poly.pdbx_strand_id
1 'polypeptide(L)'
;MEIDPEVSRAGEALLGLADNPRLNVITADARPFLMTTPTARTAVEGPYDIIMIDAYRQPYVPFYLATREFFQLVRDRLAPDGIIAMNVSTVPGDDRLARAIAGTLAAEFPQVLTWQALRYNQLVLGFKTPVAQDELRRRLAAAPPDLLPLTELLAAAAQPAAASVAPWTDDLCPVEWITDQMIVLYAAGGTVSGEQLLPTAP
;
A
#
# COMPACT_ATOMS: atom_id res chain seq x y z
N MET A 1 9.04 8.87 -2.62
CA MET A 1 9.63 8.77 -3.97
C MET A 1 8.53 9.02 -4.94
N GLU A 2 8.82 9.77 -5.99
CA GLU A 2 7.87 10.10 -7.05
C GLU A 2 8.61 9.91 -8.38
N ILE A 3 7.99 9.26 -9.35
CA ILE A 3 8.65 9.02 -10.64
C ILE A 3 8.56 10.26 -11.54
N ASP A 4 7.49 11.05 -11.40
CA ASP A 4 7.24 12.25 -12.19
C ASP A 4 7.68 13.53 -11.45
N PRO A 5 8.76 14.21 -11.89
CA PRO A 5 9.21 15.45 -11.27
C PRO A 5 8.17 16.58 -11.33
N GLU A 6 7.23 16.56 -12.28
CA GLU A 6 6.18 17.58 -12.39
C GLU A 6 5.19 17.49 -11.22
N VAL A 7 4.86 16.28 -10.75
CA VAL A 7 4.01 16.06 -9.58
C VAL A 7 4.66 16.63 -8.33
N SER A 8 5.97 16.38 -8.15
CA SER A 8 6.73 16.91 -7.01
C SER A 8 6.75 18.44 -7.04
N ARG A 9 7.02 19.04 -8.22
CA ARG A 9 7.04 20.50 -8.39
C ARG A 9 5.67 21.13 -8.13
N ALA A 10 4.59 20.50 -8.56
CA ALA A 10 3.25 20.97 -8.26
C ALA A 10 2.94 20.92 -6.76
N GLY A 11 3.36 19.85 -6.07
CA GLY A 11 3.24 19.73 -4.62
C GLY A 11 3.99 20.82 -3.86
N GLU A 12 5.22 21.14 -4.30
CA GLU A 12 6.01 22.24 -3.73
C GLU A 12 5.35 23.61 -3.96
N ALA A 13 4.84 23.86 -5.17
CA ALA A 13 4.27 25.14 -5.54
C ALA A 13 2.86 25.40 -4.95
N LEU A 14 2.06 24.35 -4.74
CA LEU A 14 0.62 24.49 -4.46
C LEU A 14 0.17 23.84 -3.14
N LEU A 15 0.90 22.85 -2.63
CA LEU A 15 0.44 22.00 -1.51
C LEU A 15 1.35 22.07 -0.28
N GLY A 16 2.32 23.00 -0.25
CA GLY A 16 3.21 23.20 0.89
C GLY A 16 4.23 22.08 1.09
N LEU A 17 4.54 21.30 0.04
CA LEU A 17 5.49 20.17 0.14
C LEU A 17 6.88 20.65 0.59
N ALA A 18 7.29 21.84 0.15
CA ALA A 18 8.56 22.47 0.50
C ALA A 18 8.62 22.98 1.96
N ASP A 19 7.46 23.13 2.63
CA ASP A 19 7.38 23.72 3.96
C ASP A 19 7.69 22.72 5.08
N ASN A 20 7.81 21.42 4.76
CA ASN A 20 8.11 20.37 5.73
C ASN A 20 9.62 20.05 5.75
N PRO A 21 10.39 20.51 6.77
CA PRO A 21 11.84 20.29 6.82
C PRO A 21 12.22 18.82 7.08
N ARG A 22 11.27 17.96 7.44
CA ARG A 22 11.49 16.52 7.64
C ARG A 22 11.14 15.69 6.40
N LEU A 23 10.65 16.33 5.34
CA LEU A 23 10.30 15.65 4.09
C LEU A 23 11.46 15.75 3.10
N ASN A 24 11.90 14.60 2.60
CA ASN A 24 12.85 14.52 1.50
C ASN A 24 12.18 13.86 0.30
N VAL A 25 11.97 14.65 -0.77
CA VAL A 25 11.36 14.17 -2.01
C VAL A 25 12.46 13.70 -2.94
N ILE A 26 12.34 12.47 -3.43
CA ILE A 26 13.30 11.85 -4.34
C ILE A 26 12.56 11.53 -5.63
N THR A 27 12.99 12.16 -6.73
CA THR A 27 12.50 11.84 -8.07
C THR A 27 13.21 10.61 -8.60
N ALA A 28 12.57 9.44 -8.51
CA ALA A 28 13.13 8.17 -8.96
C ALA A 28 12.03 7.11 -9.04
N ASP A 29 12.27 6.09 -9.87
CA ASP A 29 11.52 4.84 -9.80
C ASP A 29 11.84 4.10 -8.49
N ALA A 30 10.78 3.66 -7.82
CA ALA A 30 10.84 3.04 -6.51
C ALA A 30 11.70 1.77 -6.48
N ARG A 31 11.54 0.87 -7.45
CA ARG A 31 12.23 -0.43 -7.40
C ARG A 31 13.73 -0.29 -7.65
N PRO A 32 14.22 0.37 -8.72
CA PRO A 32 15.64 0.63 -8.91
C PRO A 32 16.25 1.37 -7.72
N PHE A 33 15.57 2.38 -7.18
CA PHE A 33 16.05 3.10 -6.01
C PHE A 33 16.24 2.18 -4.79
N LEU A 34 15.26 1.34 -4.50
CA LEU A 34 15.35 0.34 -3.44
C LEU A 34 16.37 -0.76 -3.74
N MET A 35 16.84 -0.95 -4.98
CA MET A 35 17.93 -1.90 -5.26
C MET A 35 19.31 -1.26 -5.05
N THR A 36 19.50 -0.04 -5.57
CA THR A 36 20.83 0.56 -5.72
C THR A 36 21.26 1.44 -4.57
N THR A 37 20.33 1.95 -3.77
CA THR A 37 20.64 2.92 -2.71
C THR A 37 20.89 2.19 -1.40
N PRO A 38 22.12 2.17 -0.85
CA PRO A 38 22.34 1.69 0.51
C PRO A 38 21.57 2.56 1.49
N THR A 39 21.13 1.99 2.61
CA THR A 39 20.49 2.72 3.71
C THR A 39 21.36 3.85 4.29
N ALA A 40 22.64 3.94 3.93
CA ALA A 40 23.53 5.04 4.31
C ALA A 40 23.57 6.22 3.32
N ARG A 41 22.93 6.10 2.14
CA ARG A 41 22.90 7.17 1.10
C ARG A 41 21.55 7.89 1.01
N THR A 42 20.57 7.47 1.79
CA THR A 42 19.34 8.22 2.05
C THR A 42 19.58 9.20 3.20
N ALA A 43 18.80 10.29 3.26
CA ALA A 43 18.78 11.19 4.43
C ALA A 43 18.38 10.48 5.74
N VAL A 44 18.02 9.21 5.67
CA VAL A 44 17.72 8.29 6.76
C VAL A 44 18.84 7.25 6.78
N GLU A 45 19.61 7.18 7.86
CA GLU A 45 20.56 6.08 8.11
C GLU A 45 19.79 4.85 8.61
N GLY A 46 19.98 3.70 7.96
CA GLY A 46 19.42 2.42 8.42
C GLY A 46 18.11 2.01 7.73
N PRO A 47 17.53 0.87 8.17
CA PRO A 47 16.33 0.32 7.55
C PRO A 47 15.08 1.16 7.84
N TYR A 48 14.04 1.03 7.02
CA TYR A 48 12.79 1.78 7.18
C TYR A 48 11.87 1.13 8.21
N ASP A 49 11.27 1.93 9.09
CA ASP A 49 10.19 1.45 9.96
C ASP A 49 8.90 1.19 9.17
N ILE A 50 8.62 2.03 8.18
CA ILE A 50 7.43 1.91 7.33
C ILE A 50 7.81 2.19 5.88
N ILE A 51 7.36 1.34 4.97
CA ILE A 51 7.33 1.62 3.54
C ILE A 51 5.87 1.73 3.11
N MET A 52 5.47 2.90 2.61
CA MET A 52 4.11 3.14 2.10
C MET A 52 4.14 3.20 0.57
N ILE A 53 3.23 2.47 -0.07
CA ILE A 53 3.11 2.44 -1.54
C ILE A 53 1.70 2.86 -1.94
N ASP A 54 1.61 3.98 -2.66
CA ASP A 54 0.38 4.54 -3.20
C ASP A 54 0.45 4.60 -4.73
N ALA A 55 0.73 3.44 -5.35
CA ALA A 55 0.90 3.30 -6.79
C ALA A 55 -0.02 2.22 -7.40
N TYR A 56 -0.83 1.54 -6.59
CA TYR A 56 -1.70 0.45 -7.04
C TYR A 56 -3.10 0.94 -7.45
N ARG A 57 -3.13 1.92 -8.35
CA ARG A 57 -4.37 2.53 -8.84
C ARG A 57 -4.55 2.39 -10.33
N GLN A 58 -5.79 2.19 -10.77
CA GLN A 58 -6.14 2.21 -12.18
C GLN A 58 -5.87 3.60 -12.79
N PRO A 59 -5.54 3.70 -14.09
CA PRO A 59 -5.54 2.63 -15.09
C PRO A 59 -4.25 1.81 -15.16
N TYR A 60 -3.21 2.15 -14.40
CA TYR A 60 -1.91 1.53 -14.53
C TYR A 60 -1.25 1.23 -13.18
N VAL A 61 -0.98 -0.05 -12.96
CA VAL A 61 -0.16 -0.55 -11.86
C VAL A 61 1.12 -1.11 -12.47
N PRO A 62 2.32 -0.58 -12.13
CA PRO A 62 3.55 -1.14 -12.66
C PRO A 62 3.74 -2.59 -12.18
N PHE A 63 3.76 -3.57 -13.10
CA PHE A 63 3.81 -4.99 -12.75
C PHE A 63 4.97 -5.33 -11.81
N TYR A 64 6.13 -4.73 -12.03
CA TYR A 64 7.34 -4.97 -11.25
C TYR A 64 7.28 -4.43 -9.82
N LEU A 65 6.18 -3.75 -9.43
CA LEU A 65 5.89 -3.36 -8.04
C LEU A 65 4.85 -4.29 -7.39
N ALA A 66 4.31 -5.28 -8.09
CA ALA A 66 3.30 -6.21 -7.57
C ALA A 66 3.81 -7.66 -7.47
N THR A 67 5.13 -7.87 -7.53
CA THR A 67 5.75 -9.20 -7.55
C THR A 67 6.35 -9.59 -6.20
N ARG A 68 6.57 -10.88 -6.00
CA ARG A 68 7.29 -11.41 -4.84
C ARG A 68 8.69 -10.85 -4.72
N GLU A 69 9.42 -10.75 -5.83
CA GLU A 69 10.81 -10.26 -5.83
C GLU A 69 10.86 -8.81 -5.33
N PHE A 70 9.88 -8.00 -5.73
CA PHE A 70 9.74 -6.66 -5.18
C PHE A 70 9.35 -6.67 -3.70
N PHE A 71 8.38 -7.49 -3.27
CA PHE A 71 8.02 -7.56 -1.86
C PHE A 71 9.13 -8.12 -0.97
N GLN A 72 9.95 -9.04 -1.47
CA GLN A 72 11.17 -9.49 -0.82
C GLN A 72 12.17 -8.34 -0.67
N LEU A 73 12.40 -7.57 -1.73
CA LEU A 73 13.25 -6.38 -1.68
C LEU A 73 12.76 -5.38 -0.62
N VAL A 74 11.46 -5.09 -0.59
CA VAL A 74 10.85 -4.24 0.45
C VAL A 74 11.13 -4.80 1.84
N ARG A 75 10.86 -6.09 2.06
CA ARG A 75 11.08 -6.75 3.36
C ARG A 75 12.54 -6.64 3.82
N ASP A 76 13.49 -6.75 2.90
CA ASP A 76 14.92 -6.64 3.19
C ASP A 76 15.33 -5.20 3.55
N ARG A 77 14.56 -4.19 3.10
CA ARG A 77 14.77 -2.78 3.45
C ARG A 77 14.04 -2.33 4.73
N LEU A 78 13.13 -3.14 5.26
CA LEU A 78 12.42 -2.84 6.51
C LEU A 78 13.23 -3.19 7.76
N ALA A 79 13.04 -2.42 8.83
CA ALA A 79 13.53 -2.72 10.17
C ALA A 79 12.88 -4.02 10.69
N PRO A 80 13.41 -4.70 11.73
CA PRO A 80 12.86 -5.96 12.23
C PRO A 80 11.35 -5.92 12.54
N ASP A 81 10.87 -4.81 13.10
CA ASP A 81 9.45 -4.58 13.42
C ASP A 81 8.73 -3.71 12.38
N GLY A 82 9.36 -3.51 11.21
CA GLY A 82 8.85 -2.65 10.17
C GLY A 82 7.68 -3.25 9.40
N ILE A 83 6.88 -2.37 8.80
CA ILE A 83 5.70 -2.75 8.02
C ILE A 83 5.72 -2.14 6.61
N ILE A 84 5.09 -2.83 5.67
CA ILE A 84 4.67 -2.24 4.40
C ILE A 84 3.17 -1.94 4.47
N ALA A 85 2.76 -0.78 3.97
CA ALA A 85 1.37 -0.41 3.80
C ALA A 85 1.11 -0.02 2.34
N MET A 86 0.05 -0.56 1.75
CA MET A 86 -0.30 -0.31 0.36
C MET A 86 -1.75 0.14 0.26
N ASN A 87 -1.98 1.20 -0.53
CA ASN A 87 -3.31 1.60 -0.95
C ASN A 87 -3.61 0.96 -2.31
N VAL A 88 -4.58 0.04 -2.35
CA VAL A 88 -4.93 -0.70 -3.56
C VAL A 88 -6.34 -0.33 -4.00
N SER A 89 -6.47 0.10 -5.25
CA SER A 89 -7.77 0.37 -5.84
C SER A 89 -8.58 -0.92 -6.01
N THR A 90 -9.85 -0.84 -5.62
CA THR A 90 -10.88 -1.87 -5.84
C THR A 90 -12.04 -1.24 -6.58
N VAL A 91 -12.89 -2.05 -7.21
CA VAL A 91 -14.23 -1.59 -7.61
C VAL A 91 -15.28 -2.35 -6.79
N PRO A 92 -16.46 -1.77 -6.55
CA PRO A 92 -17.51 -2.43 -5.78
C PRO A 92 -17.82 -3.83 -6.31
N GLY A 93 -17.68 -4.84 -5.45
CA GLY A 93 -17.92 -6.23 -5.83
C GLY A 93 -16.77 -6.93 -6.58
N ASP A 94 -15.65 -6.24 -6.83
CA ASP A 94 -14.46 -6.83 -7.45
C ASP A 94 -13.17 -6.33 -6.78
N ASP A 95 -12.63 -7.21 -5.94
CA ASP A 95 -11.41 -7.09 -5.17
C ASP A 95 -10.28 -7.98 -5.75
N ARG A 96 -10.41 -8.47 -6.99
CA ARG A 96 -9.42 -9.39 -7.59
C ARG A 96 -7.99 -8.85 -7.56
N LEU A 97 -7.80 -7.57 -7.88
CA LEU A 97 -6.49 -6.91 -7.80
C LEU A 97 -5.95 -6.92 -6.38
N ALA A 98 -6.74 -6.45 -5.41
CA ALA A 98 -6.33 -6.37 -4.01
C ALA A 98 -6.03 -7.73 -3.39
N ARG A 99 -6.86 -8.75 -3.69
CA ARG A 99 -6.60 -10.14 -3.28
C ARG A 99 -5.32 -10.70 -3.87
N ALA A 100 -5.05 -10.44 -5.15
CA ALA A 100 -3.84 -10.96 -5.80
C ALA A 100 -2.57 -10.29 -5.26
N ILE A 101 -2.61 -8.97 -5.02
CA ILE A 101 -1.54 -8.23 -4.36
C ILE A 101 -1.34 -8.74 -2.93
N ALA A 102 -2.40 -8.84 -2.12
CA ALA A 102 -2.31 -9.32 -0.74
C ALA A 102 -1.80 -10.76 -0.64
N GLY A 103 -2.26 -11.64 -1.53
CA GLY A 103 -1.80 -13.03 -1.58
C GLY A 103 -0.34 -13.16 -2.04
N THR A 104 0.12 -12.30 -2.95
CA THR A 104 1.53 -12.24 -3.37
C THR A 104 2.40 -11.69 -2.25
N LEU A 105 1.95 -10.64 -1.56
CA LEU A 105 2.62 -10.09 -0.38
C LEU A 105 2.75 -11.14 0.73
N ALA A 106 1.69 -11.91 0.99
CA ALA A 106 1.67 -12.94 2.02
C ALA A 106 2.59 -14.14 1.71
N ALA A 107 3.12 -14.26 0.48
CA ALA A 107 4.18 -15.21 0.18
C ALA A 107 5.55 -14.77 0.74
N GLU A 108 5.74 -13.47 0.99
CA GLU A 108 6.99 -12.89 1.50
C GLU A 108 6.88 -12.34 2.93
N PHE A 109 5.69 -11.94 3.38
CA PHE A 109 5.47 -11.41 4.73
C PHE A 109 4.78 -12.42 5.66
N PRO A 110 5.30 -12.66 6.88
CA PRO A 110 4.72 -13.62 7.83
C PRO A 110 3.28 -13.34 8.26
N GLN A 111 2.85 -12.08 8.22
CA GLN A 111 1.48 -11.68 8.52
C GLN A 111 1.06 -10.57 7.56
N VAL A 112 -0.10 -10.75 6.93
CA VAL A 112 -0.73 -9.75 6.07
C VAL A 112 -2.15 -9.50 6.51
N LEU A 113 -2.53 -8.24 6.62
CA LEU A 113 -3.89 -7.80 6.90
C LEU A 113 -4.41 -6.98 5.73
N THR A 114 -5.70 -7.08 5.48
CA THR A 114 -6.45 -6.29 4.49
C THR A 114 -7.57 -5.56 5.20
N TRP A 115 -7.84 -4.33 4.82
CA TRP A 115 -8.96 -3.56 5.35
C TRP A 115 -9.60 -2.73 4.24
N GLN A 116 -10.87 -3.02 3.95
CA GLN A 116 -11.66 -2.22 3.02
C GLN A 116 -12.02 -0.88 3.70
N ALA A 117 -11.11 0.09 3.57
CA ALA A 117 -11.25 1.39 4.22
C ALA A 117 -12.33 2.24 3.56
N LEU A 118 -12.45 2.19 2.23
CA LEU A 118 -13.45 2.94 1.48
C LEU A 118 -14.07 2.06 0.38
N ARG A 119 -15.02 2.61 -0.38
CA ARG A 119 -15.71 1.88 -1.45
C ARG A 119 -14.74 1.45 -2.56
N TYR A 120 -13.73 2.26 -2.84
CA TYR A 120 -12.78 2.04 -3.93
C TYR A 120 -11.34 1.80 -3.47
N ASN A 121 -11.09 1.77 -2.16
CA ASN A 121 -9.74 1.63 -1.61
C ASN A 121 -9.69 0.56 -0.52
N GLN A 122 -8.82 -0.42 -0.74
CA GLN A 122 -8.45 -1.41 0.24
C GLN A 122 -7.01 -1.17 0.68
N LEU A 123 -6.79 -1.08 1.99
CA LEU A 123 -5.46 -1.06 2.57
C LEU A 123 -4.97 -2.49 2.72
N VAL A 124 -3.73 -2.74 2.28
CA VAL A 124 -3.03 -4.02 2.45
C VAL A 124 -1.78 -3.76 3.28
N LEU A 125 -1.67 -4.42 4.42
CA LEU A 125 -0.61 -4.24 5.41
C LEU A 125 0.21 -5.51 5.54
N GLY A 126 1.52 -5.44 5.35
CA GLY A 126 2.45 -6.55 5.56
C GLY A 126 3.35 -6.31 6.76
N PHE A 127 3.37 -7.24 7.70
CA PHE A 127 4.18 -7.17 8.92
C PHE A 127 5.38 -8.10 8.80
N LYS A 128 6.59 -7.56 8.96
CA LYS A 128 7.82 -8.37 8.93
C LYS A 128 7.90 -9.32 10.13
N THR A 129 7.35 -8.89 11.28
CA THR A 129 7.20 -9.68 12.50
C THR A 129 5.72 -9.74 12.86
N PRO A 130 5.11 -10.94 13.01
CA PRO A 130 3.71 -11.06 13.37
C PRO A 130 3.38 -10.38 14.70
N VAL A 131 2.26 -9.66 14.71
CA VAL A 131 1.70 -9.03 15.91
C VAL A 131 0.44 -9.78 16.33
N ALA A 132 0.36 -10.15 17.60
CA ALA A 132 -0.83 -10.77 18.16
C ALA A 132 -2.03 -9.82 18.06
N GLN A 133 -3.23 -10.36 17.79
CA GLN A 133 -4.42 -9.53 17.55
C GLN A 133 -4.74 -8.60 18.74
N ASP A 134 -4.60 -9.08 19.97
CA ASP A 134 -4.84 -8.27 21.16
C ASP A 134 -3.80 -7.18 21.36
N GLU A 135 -2.54 -7.45 21.00
CA GLU A 135 -1.50 -6.43 21.01
C GLU A 135 -1.75 -5.36 19.94
N LEU A 136 -2.15 -5.76 18.73
CA LEU A 136 -2.52 -4.83 17.67
C LEU A 136 -3.68 -3.93 18.11
N ARG A 137 -4.74 -4.51 18.70
CA ARG A 137 -5.87 -3.75 19.26
C ARG A 137 -5.43 -2.77 20.34
N ARG A 138 -4.55 -3.18 21.27
CA ARG A 138 -4.00 -2.30 22.31
C ARG A 138 -3.24 -1.12 21.70
N ARG A 139 -2.38 -1.35 20.71
CA ARG A 139 -1.63 -0.28 20.03
C ARG A 139 -2.55 0.68 19.29
N LEU A 140 -3.55 0.16 18.58
CA LEU A 140 -4.54 0.96 17.84
C LEU A 140 -5.42 1.82 18.78
N ALA A 141 -5.78 1.31 19.95
CA ALA A 141 -6.52 2.05 20.98
C ALA A 141 -5.69 3.12 21.70
N ALA A 142 -4.35 3.06 21.60
CA ALA A 142 -3.44 4.06 22.16
C ALA A 142 -3.05 5.15 21.15
N ALA A 143 -3.68 5.17 19.97
CA ALA A 143 -3.43 6.18 18.95
C ALA A 143 -3.86 7.60 19.43
N PRO A 144 -3.31 8.67 18.83
CA PRO A 144 -3.79 10.04 19.08
C PRO A 144 -5.31 10.15 18.92
N PRO A 145 -6.01 10.98 19.72
CA PRO A 145 -7.47 11.09 19.71
C PRO A 145 -8.08 11.27 18.32
N ASP A 146 -7.45 12.09 17.47
CA ASP A 146 -7.91 12.40 16.12
C ASP A 146 -7.87 11.18 15.16
N LEU A 147 -7.10 10.15 15.51
CA LEU A 147 -6.98 8.91 14.74
C LEU A 147 -7.83 7.77 15.29
N LEU A 148 -8.37 7.88 16.52
CA LEU A 148 -9.14 6.81 17.16
C LEU A 148 -10.31 6.31 16.32
N PRO A 149 -11.13 7.17 15.66
CA PRO A 149 -12.22 6.68 14.82
C PRO A 149 -11.73 5.77 13.68
N LEU A 150 -10.56 6.07 13.10
CA LEU A 150 -9.95 5.25 12.05
C LEU A 150 -9.36 3.95 12.59
N THR A 151 -8.63 4.02 13.71
CA THR A 151 -7.95 2.85 14.28
C THR A 151 -8.93 1.85 14.88
N GLU A 152 -10.07 2.32 15.42
CA GLU A 152 -11.18 1.47 15.86
C GLU A 152 -11.82 0.71 14.68
N LEU A 153 -12.09 1.39 13.57
CA LEU A 153 -12.63 0.76 12.37
C LEU A 153 -11.67 -0.28 11.78
N LEU A 154 -10.38 0.04 11.72
CA LEU A 154 -9.34 -0.89 11.30
C LEU A 154 -9.30 -2.11 12.23
N ALA A 155 -9.29 -1.91 13.55
CA ALA A 155 -9.25 -2.99 14.53
C ALA A 155 -10.47 -3.92 14.45
N ALA A 156 -11.64 -3.37 14.09
CA ALA A 156 -12.89 -4.11 13.96
C ALA A 156 -13.01 -4.87 12.63
N ALA A 157 -12.51 -4.30 11.53
CA ALA A 157 -12.81 -4.78 10.18
C ALA A 157 -11.62 -5.41 9.43
N ALA A 158 -10.38 -5.25 9.90
CA ALA A 158 -9.22 -5.86 9.24
C ALA A 158 -9.32 -7.40 9.21
N GLN A 159 -9.01 -7.98 8.05
CA GLN A 159 -9.04 -9.41 7.80
C GLN A 159 -7.64 -9.92 7.45
N PRO A 160 -7.24 -11.12 7.90
CA PRO A 160 -6.00 -11.74 7.46
C PRO A 160 -6.05 -12.10 5.98
N ALA A 161 -4.93 -11.95 5.27
CA ALA A 161 -4.75 -12.49 3.94
C ALA A 161 -3.81 -13.70 3.99
N ALA A 162 -4.15 -14.75 3.24
CA ALA A 162 -3.33 -15.95 3.11
C ALA A 162 -2.40 -15.83 1.90
N ALA A 163 -1.25 -16.50 1.97
CA ALA A 163 -0.34 -16.62 0.84
C ALA A 163 -1.06 -17.24 -0.37
N SER A 164 -0.88 -16.63 -1.54
CA SER A 164 -1.37 -17.19 -2.79
C SER A 164 -0.64 -18.52 -3.07
N VAL A 165 -1.34 -19.48 -3.67
CA VAL A 165 -0.71 -20.71 -4.19
C VAL A 165 0.11 -20.45 -5.47
N ALA A 166 -0.21 -19.36 -6.17
CA ALA A 166 0.47 -18.88 -7.37
C ALA A 166 0.72 -17.36 -7.23
N PRO A 167 1.63 -16.96 -6.33
CA PRO A 167 1.99 -15.55 -6.16
C PRO A 167 2.65 -14.99 -7.42
N TRP A 168 2.44 -13.70 -7.73
CA TRP A 168 3.02 -13.07 -8.92
C TRP A 168 4.52 -12.92 -8.83
N THR A 169 5.21 -13.23 -9.93
CA THR A 169 6.66 -13.09 -10.05
C THR A 169 7.00 -12.10 -11.15
N ASP A 170 8.26 -11.69 -11.22
CA ASP A 170 8.75 -10.85 -12.34
C ASP A 170 8.50 -11.49 -13.71
N ASP A 171 8.54 -12.83 -13.80
CA ASP A 171 8.26 -13.57 -15.03
C ASP A 171 6.75 -13.72 -15.32
N LEU A 172 5.90 -13.61 -14.29
CA LEU A 172 4.46 -13.83 -14.40
C LEU A 172 3.67 -12.94 -13.44
N CYS A 173 3.30 -11.75 -13.92
CA CYS A 173 2.45 -10.79 -13.23
C CYS A 173 1.38 -10.26 -14.19
N PRO A 174 0.17 -10.85 -14.25
CA PRO A 174 -0.89 -10.43 -15.16
C PRO A 174 -1.67 -9.21 -14.64
N VAL A 175 -0.99 -8.25 -14.01
CA VAL A 175 -1.66 -7.14 -13.31
C VAL A 175 -2.46 -6.28 -14.28
N GLU A 176 -1.91 -5.99 -15.46
CA GLU A 176 -2.57 -5.17 -16.49
C GLU A 176 -3.87 -5.84 -16.98
N TRP A 177 -3.85 -7.16 -17.19
CA TRP A 177 -5.04 -7.89 -17.60
C TRP A 177 -6.16 -7.82 -16.56
N ILE A 178 -5.82 -7.87 -15.28
CA ILE A 178 -6.80 -7.76 -14.20
C ILE A 178 -7.35 -6.35 -14.13
N THR A 179 -6.48 -5.33 -14.18
CA THR A 179 -6.94 -3.93 -14.15
C THR A 179 -7.84 -3.60 -15.34
N ASP A 180 -7.49 -4.05 -16.54
CA ASP A 180 -8.29 -3.84 -17.75
C ASP A 180 -9.66 -4.50 -17.66
N GLN A 181 -9.71 -5.76 -17.20
CA GLN A 181 -10.98 -6.46 -17.01
C GLN A 181 -11.87 -5.77 -15.97
N MET A 182 -11.29 -5.30 -14.86
CA MET A 182 -12.02 -4.56 -13.83
C MET A 182 -12.64 -3.28 -14.40
N ILE A 183 -11.88 -2.52 -15.22
CA ILE A 183 -12.37 -1.30 -15.88
C ILE A 183 -13.52 -1.62 -16.83
N VAL A 184 -13.35 -2.62 -17.70
CA VAL A 184 -14.36 -3.00 -18.71
C VAL A 184 -15.65 -3.48 -18.05
N LEU A 185 -15.56 -4.36 -17.04
CA LEU A 185 -16.73 -4.89 -16.34
C LEU A 185 -17.46 -3.81 -15.55
N TYR A 186 -16.72 -2.92 -14.89
CA TYR A 186 -17.32 -1.80 -14.18
C TYR A 186 -18.05 -0.83 -15.12
N ALA A 187 -17.43 -0.49 -16.26
CA ALA A 187 -18.05 0.36 -17.28
C ALA A 187 -19.32 -0.29 -17.87
N ALA A 188 -19.30 -1.61 -18.12
CA ALA A 188 -20.44 -2.35 -18.62
C ALA A 188 -21.60 -2.46 -17.61
N GLY A 189 -21.31 -2.41 -16.30
CA GLY A 189 -22.29 -2.49 -15.21
C GLY A 189 -23.12 -1.21 -14.97
N GLY A 190 -22.79 -0.09 -15.63
CA GLY A 190 -23.63 1.12 -15.71
C GLY A 190 -23.95 1.84 -14.39
N THR A 191 -23.29 1.50 -13.27
CA THR A 191 -23.60 2.07 -11.95
C THR A 191 -22.43 2.88 -11.39
N VAL A 192 -22.46 4.18 -11.63
CA VAL A 192 -21.59 5.14 -10.94
C VAL A 192 -22.30 5.58 -9.67
N SER A 193 -21.94 5.00 -8.53
CA SER A 193 -22.35 5.49 -7.22
C SER A 193 -21.12 6.07 -6.54
N GLY A 194 -21.25 7.27 -5.95
CA GLY A 194 -20.13 7.96 -5.30
C GLY A 194 -19.54 7.17 -4.13
N GLU A 195 -18.38 7.62 -3.68
CA GLU A 195 -17.74 7.08 -2.48
C GLU A 195 -18.49 7.55 -1.21
N GLN A 196 -18.72 6.63 -0.27
CA GLN A 196 -19.19 6.99 1.05
C GLN A 196 -17.97 7.16 1.95
N LEU A 197 -17.78 8.37 2.48
CA LEU A 197 -16.66 8.67 3.37
C LEU A 197 -16.80 7.88 4.68
N LEU A 198 -15.66 7.53 5.28
CA LEU A 198 -15.62 6.97 6.63
C LEU A 198 -16.27 7.95 7.62
N PRO A 199 -16.85 7.47 8.74
CA PRO A 199 -17.44 8.29 9.78
C PRO A 199 -16.34 8.96 10.64
N THR A 200 -15.45 9.67 9.96
CA THR A 200 -14.25 10.33 10.51
C THR A 200 -14.26 11.82 10.15
N ALA A 201 -15.39 12.32 9.62
CA ALA A 201 -15.60 13.74 9.42
C ALA A 201 -15.71 14.44 10.80
N PRO A 202 -15.14 15.64 10.95
CA PRO A 202 -15.31 16.45 12.16
C PRO A 202 -16.79 16.81 12.42
#